data_AF-A0A6M2A5L5-F1
#
_entry.id   AF-A0A6M2A5L5-F1
#
_cell.length_a   1.000
_cell.length_b   1.000
_cell.length_c   1.000
_cell.angle_alpha   90.00
_cell.angle_beta   90.00
_cell.angle_gamma   90.00
#
_symmetry.space_group_name_H-M   'P 1'
#
loop_
_entity.id
_entity.type
_entity.pdbx_description
1 polymer ?
#
loop_
_entity_poly.entity_id
_entity_poly.type
_entity_poly.pdbx_seq_one_letter_code
_entity_poly.pdbx_strand_id
1 'polypeptide(L)'
;MAKPPQEKWHFFNAPVNRFLKNIQQFNERGWIPGPGEEEKIFEKRIEALDHFFSYPPEDIDHFLTDQDWTPAQETLKHLYDFSPDWIVAHYSNQKLSFFQGAATWITENNDLRIPLIQLREKFESGKLFGLYQRKEVLAHEATHAARMQFDEPLFEEIFAYKTSPRFWRRFLGPLFQHTWEAYTFIFLLLFPIAIEIALLFDFELGPLIFLRFAPLVFFGYLLVRLIVLRATLGLALLRLRKFLKNPKKNWAVAFRLKDREIFQFALQTQEKLKQYLKEQNSLRWDLVKQIYFKK
;
A
#
# COMPACT_ATOMS: atom_id res chain seq x y z
N MET A 1 -30.11 8.99 27.30
CA MET A 1 -30.03 10.23 26.49
C MET A 1 -29.43 9.85 25.15
N ALA A 2 -30.22 9.87 24.09
CA ALA A 2 -29.73 9.62 22.74
C ALA A 2 -28.75 10.74 22.37
N LYS A 3 -27.51 10.37 21.99
CA LYS A 3 -26.56 11.33 21.42
C LYS A 3 -27.18 11.92 20.13
N PRO A 4 -27.01 13.22 19.87
CA PRO A 4 -27.50 13.85 18.65
C PRO A 4 -26.86 13.17 17.42
N PRO A 5 -27.51 13.20 16.24
CA PRO A 5 -26.95 12.64 15.03
C PRO A 5 -25.65 13.39 14.72
N GLN A 6 -24.52 12.72 14.95
CA GLN A 6 -23.20 13.23 14.63
C GLN A 6 -23.17 13.55 13.13
N GLU A 7 -22.53 14.67 12.81
CA GLU A 7 -22.28 15.13 11.45
C GLU A 7 -21.88 13.97 10.56
N LYS A 8 -22.52 13.89 9.40
CA LYS A 8 -22.39 12.82 8.42
C LYS A 8 -20.94 12.40 8.29
N TRP A 9 -20.67 11.20 8.79
CA TRP A 9 -19.50 10.40 8.50
C TRP A 9 -19.20 10.38 7.01
N HIS A 10 -17.98 9.94 6.66
CA HIS A 10 -17.61 9.53 5.30
C HIS A 10 -18.45 8.33 4.83
N PHE A 11 -19.72 8.60 4.56
CA PHE A 11 -20.54 7.81 3.68
C PHE A 11 -21.03 8.79 2.64
N PHE A 12 -20.41 8.75 1.46
CA PHE A 12 -21.12 9.21 0.29
C PHE A 12 -22.44 8.45 0.28
N ASN A 13 -23.54 9.15 0.58
CA ASN A 13 -24.93 8.69 0.48
C ASN A 13 -25.31 8.44 -0.99
N ALA A 14 -24.41 7.91 -1.79
CA ALA A 14 -24.79 7.26 -3.02
C ALA A 14 -25.28 5.88 -2.60
N PRO A 15 -26.59 5.58 -2.64
CA PRO A 15 -26.99 4.19 -2.69
C PRO A 15 -26.12 3.54 -3.77
N VAL A 16 -25.51 2.40 -3.47
CA VAL A 16 -25.01 1.49 -4.52
C VAL A 16 -26.24 1.12 -5.32
N ASN A 17 -26.58 1.99 -6.27
CA ASN A 17 -27.72 1.82 -7.15
C ASN A 17 -27.42 0.49 -7.84
N ARG A 18 -28.28 -0.49 -7.55
CA ARG A 18 -28.30 -1.81 -8.17
C ARG A 18 -27.89 -1.65 -9.63
N PHE A 19 -26.79 -2.30 -10.00
CA PHE A 19 -26.11 -2.22 -11.29
C PHE A 19 -25.27 -0.95 -11.54
N LEU A 20 -24.08 -0.89 -10.95
CA LEU A 20 -22.97 -0.24 -11.66
C LEU A 20 -22.63 -1.12 -12.88
N LYS A 21 -23.32 -0.89 -14.00
CA LYS A 21 -23.04 -1.54 -15.30
C LYS A 21 -21.64 -1.24 -15.86
N ASN A 22 -20.83 -0.42 -15.18
CA ASN A 22 -19.58 0.07 -15.71
C ASN A 22 -18.41 -0.18 -14.74
N ILE A 23 -17.63 -1.21 -15.06
CA ILE A 23 -16.35 -1.58 -14.42
C ILE A 23 -15.36 -0.40 -14.27
N GLN A 24 -15.50 0.63 -15.11
CA GLN A 24 -14.74 1.87 -15.01
C GLN A 24 -15.07 2.68 -13.74
N GLN A 25 -16.34 2.74 -13.33
CA GLN A 25 -16.74 3.49 -12.12
C GLN A 25 -16.18 2.83 -10.87
N PHE A 26 -16.20 1.49 -10.80
CA PHE A 26 -15.54 0.75 -9.74
C PHE A 26 -14.04 1.08 -9.67
N ASN A 27 -13.36 1.07 -10.82
CA ASN A 27 -11.95 1.45 -10.88
C ASN A 27 -11.67 2.87 -10.37
N GLU A 28 -12.52 3.84 -10.75
CA GLU A 28 -12.36 5.24 -10.36
C GLU A 28 -12.56 5.43 -8.85
N ARG A 29 -13.44 4.63 -8.23
CA ARG A 29 -13.69 4.57 -6.79
C ARG A 29 -12.70 3.69 -6.01
N GLY A 30 -11.66 3.17 -6.68
CA GLY A 30 -10.64 2.34 -6.02
C GLY A 30 -11.08 0.91 -5.70
N TRP A 31 -12.20 0.45 -6.23
CA TRP A 31 -12.59 -0.96 -6.19
C TRP A 31 -11.78 -1.73 -7.25
N ILE A 32 -10.67 -2.32 -6.82
CA ILE A 32 -9.76 -3.08 -7.69
C ILE A 32 -10.06 -4.57 -7.53
N PRO A 33 -10.35 -5.31 -8.62
CA PRO A 33 -10.49 -6.75 -8.55
C PRO A 33 -9.18 -7.43 -8.19
N GLY A 34 -9.24 -8.41 -7.30
CA GLY A 34 -8.11 -9.23 -6.88
C GLY A 34 -7.56 -10.13 -7.99
N PRO A 35 -6.35 -10.68 -7.83
CA PRO A 35 -5.79 -11.60 -8.81
C PRO A 35 -6.55 -12.93 -8.85
N GLY A 36 -7.44 -13.09 -9.85
CA GLY A 36 -8.26 -14.30 -10.00
C GLY A 36 -9.67 -14.16 -9.39
N GLU A 37 -10.01 -12.98 -8.88
CA GLU A 37 -11.36 -12.70 -8.40
C GLU A 37 -12.36 -12.72 -9.57
N GLU A 38 -13.39 -13.56 -9.44
CA GLU A 38 -14.50 -13.63 -10.39
C GLU A 38 -15.51 -12.50 -10.14
N GLU A 39 -16.28 -12.12 -11.17
CA GLU A 39 -17.25 -11.02 -11.12
C GLU A 39 -18.24 -11.14 -9.96
N LYS A 40 -18.82 -12.33 -9.76
CA LYS A 40 -19.77 -12.57 -8.64
C LYS A 40 -19.12 -12.43 -7.26
N ILE A 41 -17.84 -12.80 -7.13
CA ILE A 41 -17.10 -12.68 -5.86
C ILE A 41 -16.77 -11.21 -5.61
N PHE A 42 -16.33 -10.50 -6.64
CA PHE A 42 -16.05 -9.07 -6.61
C PHE A 42 -17.27 -8.25 -6.19
N GLU A 43 -18.43 -8.51 -6.80
CA GLU A 43 -19.69 -7.85 -6.45
C GLU A 43 -20.09 -8.11 -5.00
N LYS A 44 -20.06 -9.37 -4.56
CA LYS A 44 -20.34 -9.73 -3.16
C LYS A 44 -19.40 -9.04 -2.18
N ARG A 45 -18.11 -8.94 -2.50
CA ARG A 45 -17.14 -8.23 -1.66
C ARG A 45 -17.48 -6.75 -1.53
N ILE A 46 -17.84 -6.10 -2.65
CA ILE A 46 -18.25 -4.69 -2.63
C ILE A 46 -19.49 -4.51 -1.77
N GLU A 47 -20.54 -5.32 -1.97
CA GLU A 47 -21.77 -5.25 -1.19
C GLU A 47 -21.51 -5.49 0.31
N ALA A 48 -20.68 -6.48 0.64
CA ALA A 48 -20.36 -6.79 2.03
C ALA A 48 -19.56 -5.69 2.72
N LEU A 49 -18.61 -5.05 2.03
CA LEU A 49 -17.83 -3.94 2.59
C LEU A 49 -18.67 -2.67 2.70
N ASP A 50 -19.51 -2.37 1.70
CA ASP A 50 -20.44 -1.26 1.74
C ASP A 50 -21.41 -1.40 2.93
N HIS A 51 -21.94 -2.62 3.13
CA HIS A 51 -22.76 -2.94 4.30
C HIS A 51 -21.97 -2.85 5.61
N PHE A 52 -20.77 -3.42 5.68
CA PHE A 52 -19.95 -3.40 6.90
C PHE A 52 -19.66 -1.97 7.35
N PHE A 53 -19.24 -1.10 6.43
CA PHE A 53 -18.93 0.28 6.81
C PHE A 53 -20.19 1.10 7.09
N SER A 54 -21.32 0.82 6.44
CA SER A 54 -22.60 1.47 6.78
C SER A 54 -23.02 1.32 8.26
N TYR A 55 -22.50 0.30 8.95
CA TYR A 55 -22.71 0.07 10.39
C TYR A 55 -21.35 -0.04 11.08
N PRO A 56 -20.70 1.10 11.39
CA PRO A 56 -19.35 1.09 11.94
C PRO A 56 -19.28 0.32 13.27
N PRO A 57 -18.14 -0.31 13.57
CA PRO A 57 -17.93 -0.96 14.87
C PRO A 57 -18.18 0.01 16.03
N GLU A 58 -18.97 -0.41 17.02
CA GLU A 58 -19.35 0.43 18.18
C GLU A 58 -18.15 0.87 19.04
N ASP A 59 -17.00 0.21 18.89
CA ASP A 59 -15.77 0.45 19.63
C ASP A 59 -14.86 1.53 19.02
N ILE A 60 -15.26 2.15 17.91
CA ILE A 60 -14.50 3.22 17.25
C ILE A 60 -15.23 4.56 17.35
N ASP A 61 -14.72 5.45 18.19
CA ASP A 61 -15.36 6.76 18.44
C ASP A 61 -14.90 7.88 17.48
N HIS A 62 -13.68 7.80 16.91
CA HIS A 62 -13.02 8.92 16.23
C HIS A 62 -12.65 8.63 14.77
N PHE A 63 -13.62 8.66 13.87
CA PHE A 63 -13.40 8.51 12.43
C PHE A 63 -12.89 9.79 11.76
N LEU A 64 -12.15 9.64 10.66
CA LEU A 64 -11.71 10.74 9.80
C LEU A 64 -12.88 11.26 8.93
N THR A 65 -12.82 12.55 8.58
CA THR A 65 -13.84 13.29 7.79
C THR A 65 -13.45 13.49 6.32
N ASP A 66 -14.39 13.97 5.49
CA ASP A 66 -14.23 14.39 4.08
C ASP A 66 -13.01 15.28 3.87
N GLN A 67 -12.83 16.24 4.77
CA GLN A 67 -11.74 17.19 4.71
C GLN A 67 -10.38 16.52 4.96
N ASP A 68 -10.34 15.46 5.78
CA ASP A 68 -9.10 14.74 6.10
C ASP A 68 -8.64 13.87 4.92
N TRP A 69 -9.58 13.27 4.19
CA TRP A 69 -9.33 12.35 3.08
C TRP A 69 -9.05 13.02 1.75
N THR A 70 -9.70 14.16 1.46
CA THR A 70 -9.63 14.83 0.14
C THR A 70 -8.18 14.96 -0.38
N PRO A 71 -7.20 15.42 0.42
CA PRO A 71 -5.82 15.55 -0.07
C PRO A 71 -5.12 14.21 -0.37
N ALA A 72 -5.48 13.14 0.35
CA ALA A 72 -4.97 11.80 0.10
C ALA A 72 -5.59 11.21 -1.17
N GLN A 73 -6.90 11.36 -1.34
CA GLN A 73 -7.66 10.98 -2.54
C GLN A 73 -7.10 11.66 -3.81
N GLU A 74 -6.83 12.96 -3.77
CA GLU A 74 -6.20 13.68 -4.88
C GLU A 74 -4.83 13.10 -5.25
N THR A 75 -4.02 12.75 -4.24
CA THR A 75 -2.71 12.14 -4.43
C THR A 75 -2.82 10.78 -5.13
N LEU A 76 -3.75 9.93 -4.67
CA LEU A 76 -4.04 8.62 -5.28
C LEU A 76 -4.60 8.76 -6.69
N LYS A 77 -5.49 9.73 -6.93
CA LYS A 77 -6.08 9.97 -8.25
C LYS A 77 -5.02 10.40 -9.25
N HIS A 78 -4.09 11.26 -8.83
CA HIS A 78 -3.00 11.71 -9.67
C HIS A 78 -2.00 10.57 -9.99
N LEU A 79 -1.63 9.75 -9.00
CA LEU A 79 -0.61 8.69 -9.18
C LEU A 79 -1.16 7.41 -9.82
N TYR A 80 -2.32 6.96 -9.35
CA TYR A 80 -2.88 5.63 -9.60
C TYR A 80 -4.28 5.65 -10.23
N ASP A 81 -4.80 6.83 -10.52
CA ASP A 81 -6.04 7.03 -11.28
C ASP A 81 -7.33 6.59 -10.57
N PHE A 82 -7.31 6.47 -9.24
CA PHE A 82 -8.47 6.18 -8.42
C PHE A 82 -8.57 7.11 -7.20
N SER A 83 -9.78 7.29 -6.69
CA SER A 83 -10.10 8.08 -5.49
C SER A 83 -11.01 7.22 -4.62
N PRO A 84 -10.48 6.54 -3.58
CA PRO A 84 -11.27 5.61 -2.80
C PRO A 84 -12.28 6.34 -1.92
N ASP A 85 -13.53 5.88 -1.94
CA ASP A 85 -14.65 6.43 -1.15
C ASP A 85 -15.27 5.42 -0.17
N TRP A 86 -14.68 4.23 -0.07
CA TRP A 86 -15.15 3.13 0.76
C TRP A 86 -14.16 2.74 1.86
N ILE A 87 -12.94 3.30 1.82
CA ILE A 87 -11.89 3.00 2.81
C ILE A 87 -12.12 3.88 4.03
N VAL A 88 -12.24 3.25 5.19
CA VAL A 88 -12.48 3.96 6.45
C VAL A 88 -11.17 4.09 7.23
N ALA A 89 -11.01 5.24 7.89
CA ALA A 89 -9.90 5.53 8.76
C ALA A 89 -10.36 6.13 10.09
N HIS A 90 -9.64 5.83 11.17
CA HIS A 90 -9.92 6.38 12.50
C HIS A 90 -8.63 6.73 13.25
N TYR A 91 -8.77 7.53 14.31
CA TYR A 91 -7.70 7.84 15.24
C TYR A 91 -7.70 6.86 16.42
N SER A 92 -6.52 6.33 16.76
CA SER A 92 -6.30 5.58 17.99
C SER A 92 -4.80 5.35 18.20
N ASN A 93 -4.32 5.43 19.44
CA ASN A 93 -2.96 5.03 19.80
C ASN A 93 -2.83 3.53 20.14
N GLN A 94 -3.94 2.80 20.26
CA GLN A 94 -3.92 1.41 20.73
C GLN A 94 -3.13 0.51 19.79
N LYS A 95 -2.31 -0.39 20.33
CA LYS A 95 -1.49 -1.38 19.58
C LYS A 95 -0.46 -0.80 18.57
N LEU A 96 -0.38 0.52 18.38
CA LEU A 96 0.66 1.16 17.57
C LEU A 96 1.94 1.34 18.39
N SER A 97 3.03 0.70 17.95
CA SER A 97 4.36 0.93 18.54
C SER A 97 4.76 2.40 18.42
N PHE A 98 5.63 2.88 19.32
CA PHE A 98 6.02 4.30 19.40
C PHE A 98 6.47 4.91 18.06
N PHE A 99 7.14 4.13 17.20
CA PHE A 99 7.65 4.56 15.91
C PHE A 99 6.64 4.41 14.76
N GLN A 100 5.52 3.72 14.97
CA GLN A 100 4.43 3.61 13.99
C GLN A 100 3.52 4.83 14.06
N GLY A 101 3.37 5.51 12.93
CA GLY A 101 2.44 6.62 12.76
C GLY A 101 1.03 6.19 12.36
N ALA A 102 0.91 5.09 11.64
CA ALA A 102 -0.36 4.50 11.24
C ALA A 102 -0.15 3.01 10.95
N ALA A 103 -1.27 2.30 10.75
CA ALA A 103 -1.29 0.93 10.24
C ALA A 103 -2.59 0.69 9.47
N THR A 104 -2.52 -0.14 8.44
CA THR A 104 -3.70 -0.72 7.77
C THR A 104 -3.94 -2.11 8.33
N TRP A 105 -5.04 -2.28 9.06
CA TRP A 105 -5.45 -3.57 9.59
C TRP A 105 -6.37 -4.26 8.60
N ILE A 106 -5.97 -5.43 8.13
CA ILE A 106 -6.80 -6.28 7.27
C ILE A 106 -7.34 -7.41 8.14
N THR A 107 -8.63 -7.35 8.47
CA THR A 107 -9.31 -8.40 9.24
C THR A 107 -9.99 -9.37 8.27
N GLU A 108 -9.81 -10.67 8.51
CA GLU A 108 -10.50 -11.72 7.75
C GLU A 108 -11.75 -12.18 8.51
N ASN A 109 -12.92 -12.05 7.88
CA ASN A 109 -14.20 -12.51 8.42
C ASN A 109 -14.94 -13.30 7.34
N ASN A 110 -15.04 -14.63 7.50
CA ASN A 110 -15.72 -15.52 6.54
C ASN A 110 -15.27 -15.27 5.08
N ASP A 111 -13.96 -15.32 4.84
CA ASP A 111 -13.30 -15.05 3.54
C ASP A 111 -13.42 -13.59 3.03
N LEU A 112 -14.01 -12.68 3.80
CA LEU A 112 -14.00 -11.25 3.52
C LEU A 112 -12.81 -10.57 4.20
N ARG A 113 -11.96 -9.92 3.41
CA ARG A 113 -10.92 -9.02 3.90
C ARG A 113 -11.47 -7.60 4.06
N ILE A 114 -11.46 -7.12 5.29
CA ILE A 114 -11.96 -5.79 5.67
C ILE A 114 -10.75 -4.91 6.04
N PRO A 115 -10.44 -3.86 5.27
CA PRO A 115 -9.34 -2.96 5.58
C PRO A 115 -9.82 -1.81 6.46
N LEU A 116 -9.16 -1.59 7.59
CA LEU A 116 -9.38 -0.45 8.47
C LEU A 116 -8.06 0.27 8.70
N ILE A 117 -8.02 1.57 8.37
CA ILE A 117 -6.83 2.37 8.60
C ILE A 117 -6.89 2.98 10.01
N GLN A 118 -5.84 2.76 10.78
CA GLN A 118 -5.65 3.37 12.08
C GLN A 118 -4.53 4.42 11.99
N LEU A 119 -4.83 5.66 12.35
CA LEU A 119 -3.85 6.73 12.51
C LEU A 119 -3.61 7.01 14.00
N ARG A 120 -2.35 7.32 14.34
CA ARG A 120 -2.01 7.84 15.66
C ARG A 120 -2.77 9.14 15.96
N GLU A 121 -3.34 9.28 17.15
CA GLU A 121 -4.19 10.45 17.54
C GLU A 121 -3.49 11.80 17.32
N LYS A 122 -2.17 11.87 17.48
CA LYS A 122 -1.41 13.10 17.24
C LYS A 122 -1.56 13.64 15.80
N PHE A 123 -1.95 12.81 14.84
CA PHE A 123 -2.29 13.26 13.48
C PHE A 123 -3.59 14.07 13.39
N GLU A 124 -4.40 14.18 14.45
CA GLU A 124 -5.51 15.14 14.53
C GLU A 124 -5.01 16.58 14.32
N SER A 125 -3.82 16.90 14.84
CA SER A 125 -3.13 18.18 14.58
C SER A 125 -2.57 18.31 13.15
N GLY A 126 -2.79 17.31 12.30
CA GLY A 126 -2.32 17.23 10.91
C GLY A 126 -0.88 16.74 10.75
N LYS A 127 -0.09 16.63 11.82
CA LYS A 127 1.33 16.23 11.77
C LYS A 127 1.76 15.34 12.93
N LEU A 128 2.70 14.44 12.67
CA LEU A 128 3.40 13.66 13.69
C LEU A 128 4.90 13.99 13.68
N PHE A 129 5.46 14.29 14.86
CA PHE A 129 6.87 14.70 15.07
C PHE A 129 7.35 15.87 14.19
N GLY A 130 6.44 16.69 13.65
CA GLY A 130 6.76 17.77 12.69
C GLY A 130 7.22 17.29 11.31
N LEU A 131 7.51 15.99 11.16
CA LEU A 131 8.02 15.38 9.95
C LEU A 131 6.89 14.76 9.14
N TYR A 132 6.01 13.97 9.74
CA TYR A 132 5.01 13.20 8.99
C TYR A 132 3.73 14.02 8.84
N GLN A 133 3.21 14.14 7.61
CA GLN A 133 1.94 14.82 7.34
C GLN A 133 0.81 13.80 7.27
N ARG A 134 -0.36 14.11 7.84
CA ARG A 134 -1.54 13.23 7.82
C ARG A 134 -1.89 12.77 6.41
N LYS A 135 -2.01 13.68 5.45
CA LYS A 135 -2.35 13.35 4.05
C LYS A 135 -1.39 12.35 3.40
N GLU A 136 -0.11 12.43 3.73
CA GLU A 136 0.92 11.56 3.18
C GLU A 136 0.79 10.15 3.76
N VAL A 137 0.60 10.06 5.08
CA VAL A 137 0.40 8.79 5.77
C VAL A 137 -0.92 8.15 5.34
N LEU A 138 -1.99 8.93 5.23
CA LEU A 138 -3.29 8.43 4.80
C LEU A 138 -3.26 7.88 3.36
N ALA A 139 -2.60 8.57 2.43
CA ALA A 139 -2.43 8.06 1.06
C ALA A 139 -1.56 6.79 1.00
N HIS A 140 -0.57 6.68 1.88
CA HIS A 140 0.27 5.49 2.04
C HIS A 140 -0.57 4.29 2.53
N GLU A 141 -1.30 4.44 3.63
CA GLU A 141 -2.17 3.38 4.15
C GLU A 141 -3.30 3.00 3.19
N ALA A 142 -3.91 3.99 2.52
CA ALA A 142 -4.94 3.73 1.51
C ALA A 142 -4.41 2.98 0.29
N THR A 143 -3.09 3.04 0.02
CA THR A 143 -2.47 2.20 -1.01
C THR A 143 -2.52 0.73 -0.63
N HIS A 144 -2.19 0.39 0.63
CA HIS A 144 -2.28 -0.97 1.16
C HIS A 144 -3.72 -1.46 1.14
N ALA A 145 -4.66 -0.66 1.66
CA ALA A 145 -6.08 -1.00 1.67
C ALA A 145 -6.65 -1.24 0.25
N ALA A 146 -6.31 -0.40 -0.72
CA ALA A 146 -6.73 -0.60 -2.12
C ALA A 146 -6.13 -1.85 -2.77
N ARG A 147 -4.99 -2.33 -2.28
CA ARG A 147 -4.29 -3.55 -2.74
C ARG A 147 -4.48 -4.75 -1.83
N MET A 148 -5.40 -4.73 -0.85
CA MET A 148 -5.58 -5.81 0.13
C MET A 148 -5.87 -7.20 -0.45
N GLN A 149 -6.31 -7.28 -1.71
CA GLN A 149 -6.56 -8.53 -2.43
C GLN A 149 -5.32 -9.10 -3.13
N PHE A 150 -4.18 -8.39 -3.07
CA PHE A 150 -2.91 -8.84 -3.64
C PHE A 150 -2.04 -9.41 -2.52
N ASP A 151 -1.81 -10.73 -2.53
CA ASP A 151 -0.94 -11.42 -1.57
C ASP A 151 0.56 -11.30 -1.93
N GLU A 152 1.04 -10.09 -2.26
CA GLU A 152 2.33 -9.89 -2.91
C GLU A 152 3.08 -8.64 -2.39
N PRO A 153 4.11 -8.81 -1.54
CA PRO A 153 4.70 -7.70 -0.78
C PRO A 153 5.85 -6.96 -1.49
N LEU A 154 6.41 -7.45 -2.61
CA LEU A 154 7.72 -6.96 -3.08
C LEU A 154 7.69 -5.51 -3.55
N PHE A 155 6.65 -5.12 -4.28
CA PHE A 155 6.50 -3.76 -4.80
C PHE A 155 5.51 -2.90 -4.01
N GLU A 156 4.80 -3.48 -3.04
CA GLU A 156 3.72 -2.83 -2.30
C GLU A 156 4.20 -1.56 -1.59
N GLU A 157 5.26 -1.66 -0.80
CA GLU A 157 5.88 -0.51 -0.13
C GLU A 157 6.37 0.55 -1.14
N ILE A 158 6.85 0.14 -2.31
CA ILE A 158 7.29 1.08 -3.35
C ILE A 158 6.10 1.90 -3.87
N PHE A 159 4.92 1.29 -4.02
CA PHE A 159 3.70 2.02 -4.33
C PHE A 159 3.29 2.92 -3.17
N ALA A 160 3.21 2.39 -1.96
CA ALA A 160 2.76 3.15 -0.79
C ALA A 160 3.65 4.39 -0.54
N TYR A 161 4.99 4.24 -0.54
CA TYR A 161 5.91 5.36 -0.36
C TYR A 161 5.97 6.33 -1.55
N LYS A 162 5.51 5.95 -2.74
CA LYS A 162 5.48 6.86 -3.90
C LYS A 162 4.54 8.05 -3.68
N THR A 163 3.55 7.90 -2.80
CA THR A 163 2.62 8.95 -2.38
C THR A 163 3.28 10.09 -1.59
N SER A 164 4.48 9.86 -1.05
CA SER A 164 5.23 10.88 -0.30
C SER A 164 5.63 12.08 -1.19
N PRO A 165 5.46 13.33 -0.71
CA PRO A 165 6.00 14.50 -1.39
C PRO A 165 7.54 14.55 -1.31
N ARG A 166 8.15 13.94 -0.28
CA ARG A 166 9.60 13.98 -0.05
C ARG A 166 10.33 12.93 -0.87
N PHE A 167 11.37 13.35 -1.59
CA PHE A 167 12.17 12.47 -2.44
C PHE A 167 12.86 11.34 -1.65
N TRP A 168 13.51 11.64 -0.53
CA TRP A 168 14.22 10.64 0.25
C TRP A 168 13.27 9.57 0.81
N ARG A 169 12.07 9.93 1.26
CA ARG A 169 11.03 8.96 1.68
C ARG A 169 10.54 8.12 0.51
N ARG A 170 10.30 8.74 -0.65
CA ARG A 170 9.94 8.02 -1.87
C ARG A 170 11.01 7.03 -2.30
N PHE A 171 12.27 7.27 -1.96
CA PHE A 171 13.40 6.45 -2.40
C PHE A 171 13.80 5.39 -1.36
N LEU A 172 14.03 5.80 -0.11
CA LEU A 172 14.52 4.97 0.99
C LEU A 172 13.42 4.45 1.92
N GLY A 173 12.20 4.98 1.85
CA GLY A 173 11.08 4.49 2.67
C GLY A 173 10.83 2.98 2.51
N PRO A 174 10.78 2.43 1.29
CA PRO A 174 10.58 0.99 1.05
C PRO A 174 11.77 0.09 1.38
N LEU A 175 12.76 0.58 2.14
CA LEU A 175 13.96 -0.21 2.48
C LEU A 175 13.60 -1.46 3.28
N PHE A 176 12.69 -1.30 4.25
CA PHE A 176 12.11 -2.37 5.05
C PHE A 176 10.75 -2.72 4.44
N GLN A 177 10.60 -3.97 3.99
CA GLN A 177 9.35 -4.51 3.44
C GLN A 177 8.48 -5.13 4.52
N HIS A 178 9.11 -5.63 5.59
CA HIS A 178 8.43 -6.27 6.70
C HIS A 178 8.88 -5.67 8.02
N THR A 179 7.98 -5.66 9.01
CA THR A 179 8.28 -5.16 10.35
C THR A 179 9.43 -5.93 11.01
N TRP A 180 9.54 -7.23 10.76
CA TRP A 180 10.65 -8.05 11.30
C TRP A 180 12.02 -7.59 10.79
N GLU A 181 12.11 -7.04 9.57
CA GLU A 181 13.40 -6.55 9.03
C GLU A 181 13.87 -5.33 9.81
N ALA A 182 12.95 -4.43 10.19
CA ALA A 182 13.25 -3.29 11.03
C ALA A 182 13.72 -3.75 12.43
N TYR A 183 13.03 -4.73 13.04
CA TYR A 183 13.44 -5.30 14.33
C TYR A 183 14.79 -6.02 14.26
N THR A 184 15.05 -6.79 13.20
CA THR A 184 16.33 -7.43 12.96
C THR A 184 17.43 -6.38 12.83
N PHE A 185 17.22 -5.30 12.07
CA PHE A 185 18.22 -4.25 11.96
C PHE A 185 18.51 -3.60 13.32
N ILE A 186 17.48 -3.27 14.11
CA ILE A 186 17.65 -2.72 15.47
C ILE A 186 18.41 -3.69 16.36
N PHE A 187 18.09 -4.99 16.31
CA PHE A 187 18.80 -6.01 17.07
C PHE A 187 20.27 -6.10 16.68
N LEU A 188 20.58 -6.09 15.38
CA LEU A 188 21.96 -6.12 14.89
C LEU A 188 22.77 -4.91 15.36
N LEU A 189 22.15 -3.73 15.55
CA LEU A 189 22.83 -2.53 16.08
C LEU A 189 23.39 -2.73 17.51
N LEU A 190 22.95 -3.75 18.23
CA LEU A 190 23.49 -4.10 19.54
C LEU A 190 24.87 -4.77 19.46
N PHE A 191 25.22 -5.40 18.33
CA PHE A 191 26.50 -6.11 18.21
C PHE A 191 27.73 -5.19 18.25
N PRO A 192 27.80 -4.07 17.52
CA PRO A 192 28.90 -3.11 17.71
C PRO A 192 29.07 -2.74 19.18
N ILE A 193 27.98 -2.41 19.89
CA ILE A 193 28.02 -2.01 21.29
C ILE A 193 28.57 -3.14 22.19
N ALA A 194 28.05 -4.36 22.02
CA ALA A 194 28.48 -5.52 22.80
C ALA A 194 29.95 -5.88 22.55
N ILE A 195 30.42 -5.78 21.30
CA ILE A 195 31.82 -6.02 20.94
C ILE A 195 32.72 -4.96 21.57
N GLU A 196 32.39 -3.67 21.48
CA GLU A 196 33.19 -2.61 22.11
C GLU A 196 33.24 -2.78 23.64
N ILE A 197 32.12 -3.13 24.29
CA ILE A 197 32.11 -3.42 25.73
C ILE A 197 33.02 -4.60 26.06
N ALA A 198 32.96 -5.70 25.30
CA ALA A 198 33.80 -6.86 25.57
C ALA A 198 35.29 -6.55 25.37
N LEU A 199 35.65 -5.74 24.37
CA LEU A 199 37.02 -5.27 24.17
C LEU A 199 37.51 -4.39 25.34
N LEU A 200 36.64 -3.60 25.97
CA LEU A 200 36.99 -2.80 27.17
C LEU A 200 37.35 -3.65 28.39
N PHE A 201 36.88 -4.90 28.46
CA PHE A 201 37.20 -5.86 29.51
C PHE A 201 38.28 -6.86 29.09
N ASP A 202 39.05 -6.55 28.05
CA ASP A 202 40.15 -7.37 27.53
C ASP A 202 39.73 -8.81 27.15
N PHE A 203 38.47 -9.02 26.75
CA PHE A 203 38.03 -10.32 26.24
C PHE A 203 38.63 -10.62 24.86
N GLU A 204 39.19 -11.82 24.69
CA GLU A 204 39.65 -12.32 23.38
C GLU A 204 38.46 -12.78 22.53
N LEU A 205 37.99 -11.92 21.61
CA LEU A 205 36.80 -12.18 20.81
C LEU A 205 37.06 -13.01 19.53
N GLY A 206 38.31 -13.13 19.09
CA GLY A 206 38.67 -13.85 17.87
C GLY A 206 37.81 -13.44 16.67
N PRO A 207 37.24 -14.38 15.90
CA PRO A 207 36.36 -14.08 14.76
C PRO A 207 35.06 -13.33 15.11
N LEU A 208 34.59 -13.36 16.35
CA LEU A 208 33.34 -12.69 16.74
C LEU A 208 33.41 -11.17 16.59
N ILE A 209 34.62 -10.58 16.55
CA ILE A 209 34.81 -9.15 16.31
C ILE A 209 34.17 -8.68 14.99
N PHE A 210 34.03 -9.56 13.99
CA PHE A 210 33.40 -9.21 12.72
C PHE A 210 31.88 -9.00 12.82
N LEU A 211 31.22 -9.46 13.89
CA LEU A 211 29.80 -9.20 14.12
C LEU A 211 29.48 -7.70 14.27
N ARG A 212 30.48 -6.87 14.59
CA ARG A 212 30.32 -5.40 14.58
C ARG A 212 29.92 -4.84 13.20
N PHE A 213 30.19 -5.57 12.12
CA PHE A 213 29.80 -5.18 10.77
C PHE A 213 28.43 -5.72 10.34
N ALA A 214 27.76 -6.53 11.17
CA ALA A 214 26.48 -7.13 10.82
C ALA A 214 25.39 -6.10 10.45
N PRO A 215 25.24 -4.94 11.14
CA PRO A 215 24.29 -3.91 10.72
C PRO A 215 24.58 -3.37 9.33
N LEU A 216 25.86 -3.16 9.00
CA LEU A 216 26.27 -2.62 7.71
C LEU A 216 26.01 -3.62 6.58
N VAL A 217 26.32 -4.91 6.81
CA VAL A 217 26.04 -5.98 5.85
C VAL A 217 24.54 -6.12 5.61
N PHE A 218 23.73 -6.11 6.68
CA PHE A 218 22.28 -6.21 6.57
C PHE A 218 21.68 -4.99 5.86
N PHE A 219 22.12 -3.77 6.22
CA PHE A 219 21.70 -2.55 5.53
C PHE A 219 22.09 -2.56 4.04
N GLY A 220 23.30 -3.02 3.71
CA GLY A 220 23.77 -3.19 2.34
C GLY A 220 22.90 -4.16 1.55
N TYR A 221 22.51 -5.29 2.14
CA TYR A 221 21.56 -6.23 1.56
C TYR A 221 20.20 -5.59 1.26
N LEU A 222 19.61 -4.89 2.24
CA LEU A 222 18.32 -4.20 2.05
C LEU A 222 18.39 -3.15 0.93
N LEU A 223 19.49 -2.40 0.88
CA LEU A 223 19.72 -1.37 -0.14
C LEU A 223 19.85 -1.97 -1.54
N VAL A 224 20.65 -3.04 -1.70
CA VAL A 224 20.81 -3.74 -2.99
C VAL A 224 19.46 -4.30 -3.45
N ARG A 225 18.70 -4.94 -2.55
CA ARG A 225 17.35 -5.44 -2.86
C ARG A 225 16.45 -4.31 -3.37
N LEU A 226 16.42 -3.18 -2.67
CA LEU A 226 15.60 -2.02 -3.04
C LEU A 226 16.02 -1.47 -4.42
N ILE A 227 17.31 -1.40 -4.72
CA ILE A 227 17.83 -0.97 -6.02
C ILE A 227 17.35 -1.92 -7.12
N VAL A 228 17.47 -3.24 -6.92
CA VAL A 228 17.04 -4.25 -7.89
C VAL A 228 15.53 -4.16 -8.16
N LEU A 229 14.71 -4.02 -7.11
CA LEU A 229 13.26 -3.87 -7.26
C LEU A 229 12.90 -2.58 -7.98
N ARG A 230 13.52 -1.44 -7.63
CA ARG A 230 13.28 -0.18 -8.35
C ARG A 230 13.69 -0.24 -9.81
N ALA A 231 14.83 -0.86 -10.12
CA ALA A 231 15.27 -1.07 -11.49
C ALA A 231 14.26 -1.93 -12.27
N THR A 232 13.81 -3.04 -11.67
CA THR A 232 12.78 -3.93 -12.23
C THR A 232 11.49 -3.17 -12.51
N LEU A 233 10.96 -2.44 -11.54
CA LEU A 233 9.73 -1.65 -11.71
C LEU A 233 9.92 -0.55 -12.76
N GLY A 234 11.09 0.11 -12.79
CA GLY A 234 11.43 1.10 -13.81
C GLY A 234 11.39 0.52 -15.22
N LEU A 235 11.99 -0.65 -15.43
CA LEU A 235 11.96 -1.37 -16.70
C LEU A 235 10.54 -1.79 -17.09
N ALA A 236 9.77 -2.33 -16.14
CA ALA A 236 8.37 -2.69 -16.35
C ALA A 236 7.54 -1.48 -16.79
N LEU A 237 7.68 -0.35 -16.09
CA LEU A 237 7.00 0.91 -16.40
C LEU A 237 7.37 1.45 -17.78
N LEU A 238 8.63 1.32 -18.21
CA LEU A 238 9.08 1.73 -19.54
C LEU A 238 8.48 0.85 -20.63
N ARG A 239 8.40 -0.46 -20.41
CA ARG A 239 7.83 -1.42 -21.37
C ARG A 239 6.30 -1.31 -21.44
N LEU A 240 5.63 -1.11 -20.31
CA LEU A 240 4.18 -0.85 -20.23
C LEU A 240 3.76 0.30 -21.13
N ARG A 241 4.49 1.42 -21.12
CA ARG A 241 4.17 2.63 -21.91
C ARG A 241 3.91 2.35 -23.39
N LYS A 242 4.54 1.33 -23.98
CA LYS A 242 4.38 0.97 -25.39
C LYS A 242 2.96 0.47 -25.72
N PHE A 243 2.28 -0.12 -24.74
CA PHE A 243 0.97 -0.75 -24.87
C PHE A 243 -0.20 0.15 -24.49
N LEU A 244 0.05 1.25 -23.76
CA LEU A 244 -1.00 2.11 -23.20
C LEU A 244 -1.51 3.15 -24.19
N LYS A 245 -2.81 3.47 -24.13
CA LYS A 245 -3.42 4.61 -24.83
C LYS A 245 -2.72 5.92 -24.43
N ASN A 246 -2.54 6.09 -23.11
CA ASN A 246 -1.82 7.20 -22.51
C ASN A 246 -0.58 6.69 -21.76
N PRO A 247 0.65 6.90 -22.28
CA PRO A 247 1.89 6.46 -21.63
C PRO A 247 2.08 7.00 -20.20
N LYS A 248 1.46 8.13 -19.83
CA LYS A 248 1.56 8.69 -18.48
C LYS A 248 0.82 7.87 -17.42
N LYS A 249 -0.11 6.99 -17.81
CA LYS A 249 -0.88 6.13 -16.90
C LYS A 249 -0.16 4.82 -16.53
N ASN A 250 1.14 4.71 -16.80
CA ASN A 250 1.91 3.50 -16.51
C ASN A 250 1.94 3.12 -15.03
N TRP A 251 1.97 4.10 -14.11
CA TRP A 251 1.88 3.84 -12.67
C TRP A 251 0.51 3.31 -12.26
N ALA A 252 -0.58 3.84 -12.82
CA ALA A 252 -1.93 3.33 -12.59
C ALA A 252 -2.05 1.86 -13.03
N VAL A 253 -1.49 1.51 -14.19
CA VAL A 253 -1.49 0.11 -14.64
C VAL A 253 -0.60 -0.75 -13.74
N ALA A 254 0.63 -0.33 -13.46
CA ALA A 254 1.55 -1.08 -12.59
C ALA A 254 0.96 -1.35 -11.20
N PHE A 255 0.20 -0.40 -10.64
CA PHE A 255 -0.51 -0.53 -9.37
C PHE A 255 -1.55 -1.65 -9.36
N ARG A 256 -2.05 -2.06 -10.55
CA ARG A 256 -3.02 -3.15 -10.71
C ARG A 256 -2.35 -4.45 -11.12
N LEU A 257 -1.02 -4.47 -11.24
CA LEU A 257 -0.27 -5.67 -11.56
C LEU A 257 0.13 -6.44 -10.31
N LYS A 258 0.33 -7.72 -10.53
CA LYS A 258 1.04 -8.61 -9.61
C LYS A 258 2.55 -8.42 -9.68
N ASP A 259 3.28 -8.80 -8.63
CA ASP A 259 4.73 -8.82 -8.58
C ASP A 259 5.30 -9.64 -9.76
N ARG A 260 4.75 -10.85 -9.97
CA ARG A 260 5.15 -11.70 -11.11
C ARG A 260 4.92 -11.03 -12.46
N GLU A 261 3.86 -10.22 -12.58
CA GLU A 261 3.52 -9.51 -13.80
C GLU A 261 4.48 -8.33 -13.99
N ILE A 262 4.84 -7.61 -12.93
CA ILE A 262 5.88 -6.57 -12.96
C ILE A 262 7.21 -7.18 -13.44
N PHE A 263 7.62 -8.34 -12.92
CA PHE A 263 8.80 -9.05 -13.42
C PHE A 263 8.67 -9.48 -14.88
N GLN A 264 7.51 -10.01 -15.30
CA GLN A 264 7.26 -10.35 -16.70
C GLN A 264 7.40 -9.14 -17.61
N PHE A 265 6.76 -8.02 -17.26
CA PHE A 265 6.91 -6.77 -18.01
C PHE A 265 8.35 -6.28 -18.03
N ALA A 266 9.11 -6.42 -16.94
CA ALA A 266 10.50 -5.99 -16.86
C ALA A 266 11.46 -6.85 -17.70
N LEU A 267 11.21 -8.17 -17.79
CA LEU A 267 12.17 -9.15 -18.31
C LEU A 267 11.81 -9.67 -19.71
N GLN A 268 10.53 -9.87 -20.03
CA GLN A 268 10.11 -10.53 -21.28
C GLN A 268 10.15 -9.64 -22.53
N THR A 269 10.35 -10.25 -23.70
CA THR A 269 10.33 -9.56 -24.99
C THR A 269 8.95 -8.98 -25.29
N GLN A 270 8.92 -7.96 -26.17
CA GLN A 270 7.67 -7.30 -26.54
C GLN A 270 6.66 -8.27 -27.18
N GLU A 271 7.12 -9.27 -27.93
CA GLU A 271 6.26 -10.30 -28.52
C GLU A 271 5.62 -11.20 -27.47
N LYS A 272 6.42 -11.70 -26.51
CA LYS A 272 5.91 -12.49 -25.39
C LYS A 272 4.90 -11.70 -24.55
N LEU A 273 5.14 -10.40 -24.34
CA LEU A 273 4.20 -9.53 -23.64
C LEU A 273 2.89 -9.31 -24.42
N LYS A 274 2.95 -9.17 -25.76
CA LYS A 274 1.74 -9.12 -26.60
C LYS A 274 0.93 -10.41 -26.47
N GLN A 275 1.60 -11.55 -26.50
CA GLN A 275 0.95 -12.86 -26.33
C GLN A 275 0.32 -12.97 -24.94
N TYR A 276 1.09 -12.68 -23.90
CA TYR A 276 0.62 -12.69 -22.51
C TYR A 276 -0.66 -11.85 -22.34
N LEU A 277 -0.67 -10.61 -22.86
CA LEU A 277 -1.82 -9.71 -22.79
C LEU A 277 -3.08 -10.25 -23.52
N LYS A 278 -2.91 -11.01 -24.61
CA LYS A 278 -4.03 -11.65 -25.32
C LYS A 278 -4.61 -12.81 -24.52
N GLU A 279 -3.76 -13.55 -23.79
CA GLU A 279 -4.16 -14.71 -23.00
C GLU A 279 -4.83 -14.32 -21.67
N GLN A 280 -4.67 -13.07 -21.20
CA GLN A 280 -5.31 -12.63 -19.96
C GLN A 280 -6.82 -12.41 -20.14
N ASN A 281 -7.61 -13.20 -19.40
CA ASN A 281 -9.07 -13.17 -19.40
C ASN A 281 -9.69 -12.95 -17.99
N SER A 282 -8.87 -12.62 -16.99
CA SER A 282 -9.39 -12.31 -15.65
C SER A 282 -10.11 -10.96 -15.64
N LEU A 283 -11.10 -10.82 -14.75
CA LEU A 283 -11.86 -9.58 -14.54
C LEU A 283 -10.95 -8.34 -14.37
N ARG A 284 -9.91 -8.47 -13.55
CA ARG A 284 -8.89 -7.42 -13.35
C ARG A 284 -8.23 -6.99 -14.66
N TRP A 285 -7.84 -7.96 -15.49
CA TRP A 285 -7.21 -7.67 -16.77
C TRP A 285 -8.19 -7.10 -17.79
N ASP A 286 -9.45 -7.52 -17.76
CA ASP A 286 -10.48 -6.93 -18.62
C ASP A 286 -10.72 -5.46 -18.27
N LEU A 287 -10.83 -5.14 -16.97
CA LEU A 287 -10.86 -3.77 -16.46
C LEU A 287 -9.64 -2.98 -16.96
N VAL A 288 -8.43 -3.49 -16.70
CA VAL A 288 -7.17 -2.80 -17.05
C VAL A 288 -7.06 -2.57 -18.55
N LYS A 289 -7.39 -3.57 -19.37
CA LYS A 289 -7.33 -3.47 -20.84
C LYS A 289 -8.33 -2.44 -21.36
N GLN A 290 -9.58 -2.52 -20.92
CA GLN A 290 -10.65 -1.61 -21.37
C GLN A 290 -10.29 -0.14 -21.09
N ILE A 291 -9.78 0.15 -19.89
CA ILE A 291 -9.45 1.52 -19.47
C ILE A 291 -8.14 1.98 -20.14
N TYR A 292 -7.05 1.22 -20.01
CA TYR A 292 -5.70 1.74 -20.24
C TYR A 292 -5.02 1.31 -21.55
N PHE A 293 -5.39 0.17 -22.16
CA PHE A 293 -4.63 -0.41 -23.28
C PHE A 293 -5.18 0.00 -24.65
N LYS A 294 -4.29 0.14 -25.64
CA LYS A 294 -4.70 0.38 -27.03
C LYS A 294 -5.59 -0.78 -27.52
N LYS A 295 -6.59 -0.45 -28.33
CA LYS A 295 -7.35 -1.45 -29.08
C LYS A 295 -6.44 -2.12 -30.11
#